data_AF-A0A2V9Y315-F1
#
_entry.id   AF-A0A2V9Y315-F1
#
_cell.length_a   1.000
_cell.length_b   1.000
_cell.length_c   1.000
_cell.angle_alpha   90.00
_cell.angle_beta   90.00
_cell.angle_gamma   90.00
#
_symmetry.space_group_name_H-M   'P 1'
#
loop_
_entity.id
_entity.type
_entity.pdbx_description
1 polymer ?
#
loop_
_entity_poly.entity_id
_entity_poly.type
_entity_poly.pdbx_seq_one_letter_code
_entity_poly.pdbx_strand_id
1 'polypeptide(L)' 'MTMERLTLPLVIQLCLAFGIAGLLWPEKLKPVFETLMFPWFPTYRALRNHSVAAILLSVVLFVVFVARFHPGVR' A
#
# COMPACT_ATOMS: atom_id res chain seq x y z
N MET A 1 9.62 16.66 -16.24
CA MET A 1 9.30 16.89 -14.82
C MET A 1 7.78 16.84 -14.51
N THR A 2 7.02 15.97 -15.18
CA THR A 2 5.59 15.71 -14.92
C THR A 2 5.36 14.29 -14.37
N MET A 3 6.14 13.31 -14.85
CA MET A 3 6.04 11.91 -14.41
C MET A 3 6.22 11.74 -12.90
N GLU A 4 7.18 12.44 -12.28
CA GLU A 4 7.47 12.37 -10.83
C GLU A 4 6.31 12.88 -9.96
N ARG A 5 5.58 13.91 -10.44
CA ARG A 5 4.41 14.44 -9.72
C ARG A 5 3.22 13.49 -9.75
N LEU A 6 3.11 12.68 -10.80
CA LEU A 6 2.08 11.65 -10.92
C LEU A 6 2.49 10.33 -10.24
N THR A 7 3.78 10.11 -9.97
CA THR A 7 4.24 8.86 -9.36
C THR A 7 3.76 8.71 -7.93
N LEU A 8 3.81 9.78 -7.12
CA LEU A 8 3.34 9.77 -5.73
C LEU A 8 1.85 9.40 -5.58
N PRO A 9 0.89 10.07 -6.25
CA PRO A 9 -0.52 9.71 -6.14
C PRO A 9 -0.81 8.29 -6.67
N LEU A 10 -0.07 7.84 -7.68
CA LEU A 10 -0.22 6.50 -8.25
C LEU A 10 0.25 5.42 -7.26
N VAL A 11 1.37 5.66 -6.55
CA VAL A 11 1.85 4.78 -5.48
C VAL A 11 0.87 4.76 -4.30
N ILE A 12 0.34 5.92 -3.89
CA ILE A 12 -0.66 6.01 -2.81
C ILE A 12 -1.90 5.18 -3.14
N GLN A 13 -2.44 5.32 -4.37
CA GLN A 13 -3.60 4.56 -4.84
C GLN A 13 -3.32 3.07 -4.93
N LEU A 14 -2.14 2.66 -5.41
CA LEU A 14 -1.76 1.24 -5.46
C LEU A 14 -1.66 0.64 -4.06
N CYS A 15 -1.01 1.32 -3.11
CA CYS A 15 -0.93 0.86 -1.72
C CYS A 15 -2.33 0.76 -1.07
N LEU A 16 -3.21 1.72 -1.36
CA LEU A 16 -4.57 1.73 -0.82
C LEU A 16 -5.44 0.63 -1.44
N ALA A 17 -5.42 0.49 -2.77
CA ALA A 17 -6.14 -0.55 -3.49
C ALA A 17 -5.66 -1.95 -3.08
N PHE A 18 -4.35 -2.15 -2.95
CA PHE A 18 -3.76 -3.40 -2.50
C PHE A 18 -4.10 -3.70 -1.04
N GLY A 19 -4.04 -2.70 -0.16
CA GLY A 19 -4.42 -2.82 1.24
C GLY A 19 -5.90 -3.18 1.43
N ILE A 20 -6.80 -2.52 0.70
CA ILE A 20 -8.24 -2.83 0.72
C ILE A 20 -8.49 -4.20 0.11
N ALA A 21 -7.91 -4.52 -1.04
CA ALA A 21 -8.06 -5.83 -1.66
C ALA A 21 -7.57 -6.96 -0.74
N GLY A 22 -6.48 -6.73 -0.01
CA GLY A 22 -5.95 -7.69 0.96
C GLY A 22 -6.74 -7.81 2.25
N LEU A 23 -7.67 -6.89 2.51
CA LEU A 23 -8.61 -6.96 3.64
C LEU A 23 -9.97 -7.51 3.22
N LEU A 24 -10.46 -7.16 2.02
CA LEU A 24 -11.74 -7.61 1.46
C LEU A 24 -11.67 -9.00 0.81
N TRP A 25 -10.52 -9.34 0.20
CA TRP A 25 -10.32 -10.56 -0.59
C TRP A 25 -9.02 -11.30 -0.23
N PRO A 26 -8.79 -11.64 1.05
CA PRO A 26 -7.57 -12.30 1.47
C PRO A 26 -7.38 -13.67 0.81
N GLU A 27 -8.46 -14.35 0.40
CA GLU A 27 -8.41 -15.64 -0.28
C GLU A 27 -7.76 -15.56 -1.66
N LYS A 28 -7.94 -14.43 -2.37
CA LYS A 28 -7.37 -14.22 -3.71
C LYS A 28 -5.94 -13.71 -3.66
N LEU A 29 -5.57 -12.99 -2.60
CA LEU A 29 -4.23 -12.44 -2.43
C LEU A 29 -3.25 -13.43 -1.81
N LYS A 30 -3.71 -14.39 -1.00
CA LYS A 30 -2.85 -15.45 -0.45
C LYS A 30 -2.03 -16.20 -1.51
N PRO A 31 -2.58 -16.73 -2.62
CA PRO A 31 -1.78 -17.44 -3.62
C PRO A 31 -0.79 -16.52 -4.37
N VAL A 32 -1.16 -15.25 -4.57
CA VAL A 32 -0.26 -14.23 -5.15
C VAL A 32 0.91 -13.97 -4.22
N PHE A 33 0.65 -13.79 -2.92
CA PHE A 33 1.68 -13.60 -1.90
C PHE A 33 2.53 -14.86 -1.69
N GLU A 34 1.94 -16.06 -1.72
CA GLU A 34 2.69 -17.33 -1.66
C GLU A 34 3.65 -17.49 -2.84
N THR A 35 3.24 -17.02 -4.02
CA THR A 35 4.12 -17.02 -5.21
C THR A 35 5.21 -15.96 -5.07
N LEU A 36 4.85 -14.76 -4.61
CA LEU A 36 5.78 -13.63 -4.49
C LEU A 36 6.79 -13.79 -3.35
N MET A 37 6.37 -14.40 -2.24
CA MET A 37 7.18 -14.62 -1.03
C MET A 37 7.70 -16.06 -0.92
N PHE A 38 7.66 -16.83 -2.02
CA PHE A 38 8.14 -18.21 -2.03
C PHE A 38 9.57 -18.28 -1.48
N PRO A 39 9.88 -19.23 -0.58
CA PRO A 39 9.10 -20.40 -0.16
C PRO A 39 8.31 -20.20 1.15
N TRP A 40 8.18 -18.97 1.65
CA TRP A 40 7.48 -18.70 2.89
C TRP A 40 5.97 -18.90 2.69
N PHE A 41 5.31 -19.64 3.59
CA PHE A 41 3.86 -19.84 3.56
C PHE A 41 3.18 -18.79 4.45
N PRO A 42 2.83 -17.60 3.93
CA PRO A 42 2.15 -16.58 4.71
C PRO A 42 0.83 -17.12 5.25
N THR A 43 0.71 -17.13 6.58
CA THR A 43 -0.56 -17.40 7.25
C THR A 43 -1.55 -16.28 6.91
N TYR A 44 -2.86 -16.56 6.94
CA TYR A 44 -3.91 -15.54 6.74
C TYR A 44 -3.73 -14.30 7.65
N ARG A 45 -3.21 -14.47 8.86
CA ARG A 45 -2.85 -13.36 9.76
C ARG A 45 -1.70 -12.51 9.24
N ALA A 46 -0.65 -13.13 8.71
CA ALA A 46 0.50 -12.40 8.15
C ALA A 46 0.07 -11.58 6.94
N LEU A 47 -0.71 -12.18 6.03
CA LEU A 47 -1.30 -11.49 4.89
C LEU A 47 -2.12 -10.28 5.33
N ARG A 48 -3.01 -10.46 6.32
CA ARG A 48 -3.84 -9.38 6.85
C ARG A 48 -3.01 -8.26 7.51
N ASN A 49 -1.93 -8.61 8.22
CA ASN A 49 -1.01 -7.62 8.78
C ASN A 49 -0.27 -6.85 7.69
N HIS A 50 0.17 -7.51 6.61
CA HIS A 50 0.79 -6.84 5.47
C HIS A 50 -0.20 -5.89 4.76
N SER A 51 -1.45 -6.30 4.60
CA SER A 51 -2.51 -5.44 4.05
C SER A 51 -2.74 -4.20 4.91
N VAL A 52 -2.84 -4.36 6.23
CA VAL A 52 -2.98 -3.23 7.16
C VAL A 52 -1.75 -2.32 7.14
N ALA A 53 -0.55 -2.90 7.08
CA ALA A 53 0.69 -2.13 6.95
C ALA A 53 0.73 -1.33 5.63
N ALA A 54 0.25 -1.90 4.52
CA ALA A 54 0.15 -1.21 3.24
C ALA A 54 -0.85 -0.03 3.28
N ILE A 55 -1.99 -0.19 3.98
CA ILE A 55 -2.94 0.91 4.22
C ILE A 55 -2.28 2.00 5.06
N LEU A 56 -1.63 1.63 6.17
CA LEU A 56 -0.96 2.59 7.05
C LEU A 56 0.13 3.37 6.30
N LEU A 57 0.91 2.68 5.48
CA LEU A 57 1.94 3.28 4.63
C LEU A 57 1.31 4.22 3.59
N SER A 58 0.20 3.85 2.97
CA SER A 58 -0.55 4.73 2.04
C SER A 58 -0.99 6.03 2.72
N VAL A 59 -1.51 5.94 3.95
CA VAL A 59 -1.90 7.12 4.74
C VAL A 59 -0.69 7.98 5.06
N VAL A 60 0.44 7.39 5.47
CA VAL A 60 1.69 8.14 5.73
C VAL A 60 2.18 8.83 4.47
N LEU A 61 2.20 8.14 3.32
CA LEU A 61 2.59 8.72 2.04
C LEU A 61 1.66 9.85 1.62
N PHE A 62 0.36 9.72 1.88
CA PHE A 62 -0.62 10.78 1.66
C PHE A 62 -0.36 12.00 2.56
N VAL A 63 -0.09 11.80 3.85
CA VAL A 63 0.28 12.89 4.78
C VAL A 63 1.55 13.59 4.34
N VAL A 64 2.59 12.84 3.96
CA VAL A 64 3.85 13.39 3.43
C VAL A 64 3.61 14.14 2.12
N PHE A 65 2.77 13.62 1.24
CA PHE A 65 2.38 14.28 0.00
C PHE A 65 1.67 15.60 0.29
N VAL A 66 0.67 15.61 1.17
CA VAL A 66 -0.03 16.83 1.58
C VAL A 66 0.93 17.82 2.23
N ALA A 67 1.78 17.39 3.16
CA ALA A 67 2.78 18.26 3.79
C ALA A 67 3.76 18.86 2.78
N ARG A 68 4.17 18.09 1.77
CA ARG A 68 5.09 18.53 0.72
C ARG A 68 4.42 19.46 -0.31
N PHE A 69 3.15 19.23 -0.61
CA PHE A 69 2.35 20.09 -1.50
C PHE A 69 1.79 21.32 -0.79
N HIS A 70 1.80 21.34 0.54
CA HIS A 70 1.43 22.47 1.37
C HIS A 70 2.66 23.10 2.07
N PRO A 71 3.64 23.65 1.32
CA PRO A 71 4.79 24.36 1.91
C PRO A 71 4.42 25.69 2.61
N GLY A 72 3.12 25.99 2.77
CA GLY A 72 2.60 27.28 3.24
C GLY A 72 2.09 27.32 4.69
N VAL A 73 2.34 26.30 5.52
CA VAL A 73 2.11 26.41 6.97
C VAL A 73 3.45 26.33 7.69
N ARG A 74 4.16 27.46 7.59
CA ARG A 74 5.41 27.89 8.25
C ARG A 74 6.72 27.34 7.70
#